data_AF-A0AAW8G343-F1
#
_entry.id   AF-A0AAW8G343-F1
#
_cell.length_a   1.000
_cell.length_b   1.000
_cell.length_c   1.000
_cell.angle_alpha   90.00
_cell.angle_beta   90.00
_cell.angle_gamma   90.00
#
_symmetry.space_group_name_H-M   'P 1'
#
loop_
_entity.id
_entity.type
_entity.pdbx_description
1 polymer ?
#
loop_
_entity_poly.entity_id
_entity_poly.type
_entity_poly.pdbx_seq_one_letter_code
_entity_poly.pdbx_strand_id
1 'polypeptide(L)' 'MIAYYKNGFNASVLDRVTDYYPFGLEYPESGVWPQQYLYHYGFQGQEKQIETGWSAFKWRNSIPELGRFFSVDPLSEK' A
#
# COMPACT_ATOMS: atom_id res chain seq x y z
N MET A 1 1.69 7.84 -2.30
CA MET A 1 0.50 7.38 -3.07
C MET A 1 -0.57 8.44 -2.87
N ILE A 2 -1.25 8.81 -3.95
CA ILE A 2 -2.31 9.80 -3.91
C ILE A 2 -3.57 9.12 -4.44
N ALA A 3 -4.65 9.15 -3.66
CA ALA A 3 -5.95 8.60 -4.03
C ALA A 3 -6.97 9.73 -4.22
N TYR A 4 -7.90 9.52 -5.17
CA TYR A 4 -8.98 10.44 -5.46
C TYR A 4 -10.30 9.67 -5.51
N TYR A 5 -11.39 10.31 -5.08
CA TYR A 5 -12.75 9.80 -5.28
C TYR A 5 -13.57 10.78 -6.13
N LYS A 6 -14.68 10.29 -6.70
CA LYS A 6 -15.64 11.12 -7.43
C LYS A 6 -16.73 11.60 -6.49
N ASN A 7 -16.89 12.92 -6.34
CA ASN A 7 -18.01 13.50 -5.62
C ASN A 7 -19.30 13.47 -6.49
N GLY A 8 -20.47 13.77 -5.92
CA GLY A 8 -21.77 13.79 -6.61
C GLY A 8 -21.87 14.73 -7.82
N PHE A 9 -20.88 15.60 -8.03
CA PHE A 9 -20.74 16.46 -9.21
C PHE A 9 -19.76 15.92 -10.26
N ASN A 10 -19.34 14.64 -10.17
CA ASN A 10 -18.32 14.00 -11.02
C ASN A 10 -16.92 14.66 -11.00
N ALA A 11 -16.69 15.60 -10.09
CA ALA A 11 -15.38 16.17 -9.83
C ALA A 11 -14.50 15.17 -9.05
N SER A 12 -13.22 15.10 -9.41
CA SER A 12 -12.22 14.31 -8.67
C SER A 12 -11.76 15.10 -7.45
N VAL A 13 -11.93 14.55 -6.25
CA VAL A 13 -11.55 15.18 -4.97
C VAL A 13 -10.42 14.37 -4.35
N LEU A 14 -9.42 15.04 -3.76
CA LEU A 14 -8.32 14.41 -3.06
C LEU A 14 -8.86 13.64 -1.84
N ASP A 15 -8.56 12.35 -1.81
CA ASP A 15 -9.06 11.43 -0.79
C ASP A 15 -7.98 11.14 0.26
N ARG A 16 -6.76 10.82 -0.20
CA ARG A 16 -5.66 10.39 0.66
C ARG A 16 -4.30 10.74 0.06
N VAL A 17 -3.36 11.11 0.92
CA VAL A 17 -1.94 11.25 0.58
C VAL A 17 -1.14 10.37 1.53
N THR A 18 -0.67 9.23 1.03
CA THR A 18 0.13 8.29 1.83
C THR A 18 1.61 8.42 1.48
N ASP A 19 2.43 8.76 2.47
CA ASP A 19 3.87 8.63 2.40
C ASP A 19 4.31 7.23 2.82
N TYR A 20 5.45 6.77 2.30
CA TYR A 20 5.99 5.44 2.59
C TYR A 20 7.45 5.54 2.98
N TYR A 21 7.85 4.74 3.97
CA TYR A 21 9.24 4.39 4.20
C TYR A 21 9.82 3.62 3.00
N PRO A 22 11.16 3.52 2.86
CA PRO A 22 11.80 2.92 1.69
C PRO A 22 11.34 1.50 1.33
N PHE A 23 10.89 0.73 2.32
CA PHE A 23 10.43 -0.65 2.14
C PHE A 23 8.90 -0.81 2.05
N GLY A 24 8.18 0.30 1.89
CA GLY A 24 6.74 0.28 1.67
C GLY A 24 5.88 0.27 2.93
N LEU A 25 6.50 0.44 4.12
CA LEU A 25 5.75 0.68 5.34
C LEU A 25 5.13 2.08 5.24
N GLU A 26 3.83 2.18 5.51
CA GLU A 26 3.14 3.47 5.47
C GLU A 26 3.64 4.38 6.58
N TYR A 27 3.99 5.61 6.21
CA TYR A 27 4.30 6.65 7.17
C TYR A 27 2.98 7.15 7.78
N PRO A 28 2.80 7.10 9.11
CA PRO A 28 1.60 7.64 9.74
C PRO A 28 1.63 9.17 9.64
N GLU A 29 0.82 9.73 8.74
CA GLU A 29 0.63 11.17 8.67
C GLU A 29 -0.14 11.66 9.91
N SER A 30 0.35 12.71 10.57
CA SER A 30 -0.26 13.24 11.79
C SER A 30 -1.51 14.06 11.41
N GLY A 31 -2.70 13.57 11.78
CA GLY A 31 -3.96 14.33 11.65
C GLY A 31 -4.98 13.76 10.66
N VAL A 32 -4.61 12.78 9.84
CA VAL A 32 -5.59 11.95 9.13
C VAL A 32 -5.99 10.84 10.08
N TRP A 33 -7.15 11.02 10.73
CA TRP A 33 -7.85 9.88 11.32
C TRP A 33 -7.88 8.78 10.28
N PRO A 34 -7.53 7.52 10.61
CA PRO A 34 -7.60 6.43 9.66
C PRO A 34 -9.08 6.25 9.34
N GLN A 35 -9.60 7.04 8.40
CA GLN A 35 -10.81 6.71 7.70
C GLN A 35 -10.49 5.32 7.17
N GLN A 36 -11.23 4.35 7.70
CA GLN A 36 -11.06 2.93 7.45
C GLN A 36 -11.45 2.58 6.02
N TYR A 37 -11.18 3.46 5.07
CA TYR A 37 -11.17 3.14 3.67
C TYR A 37 -10.15 2.03 3.50
N LEU A 38 -10.71 0.86 3.25
CA LEU A 38 -10.02 -0.38 2.95
C LEU A 38 -9.36 -0.20 1.58
N TYR A 39 -8.25 0.55 1.54
CA TYR A 39 -7.48 0.66 0.30
C TYR A 39 -6.75 -0.66 0.11
N HIS A 40 -7.22 -1.40 -0.89
CA HIS A 40 -6.60 -2.64 -1.32
C HIS A 40 -5.29 -2.41 -2.07
N TYR A 41 -4.88 -1.17 -2.34
CA TYR A 41 -3.64 -0.87 -3.06
C TYR A 41 -2.81 0.18 -2.33
N GLY A 42 -1.50 0.00 -2.33
CA GLY A 42 -0.58 0.87 -1.61
C GLY A 42 0.76 1.06 -2.31
N PHE A 43 1.85 0.73 -1.60
CA PHE A 43 3.21 0.91 -2.07
C PHE A 43 3.43 0.28 -3.45
N GLN A 44 4.01 1.03 -4.38
CA GLN A 44 4.26 0.62 -5.77
C GLN A 44 3.02 0.07 -6.51
N GLY A 45 1.81 0.46 -6.09
CA GLY A 45 0.57 -0.04 -6.68
C GLY A 45 0.32 -1.53 -6.42
N GLN A 46 1.03 -2.14 -5.48
CA GLN A 46 0.79 -3.53 -5.10
C GLN A 46 -0.45 -3.63 -4.23
N GLU A 47 -1.11 -4.78 -4.32
CA GLU A 47 -2.25 -5.07 -3.47
C GLU A 47 -1.78 -5.16 -2.01
N LYS A 48 -2.47 -4.47 -1.11
CA LYS A 48 -2.21 -4.48 0.32
C LYS A 48 -3.26 -5.32 1.01
N GLN A 49 -2.81 -6.34 1.74
CA GLN A 49 -3.68 -7.10 2.62
C GLN A 49 -4.04 -6.28 3.84
N ILE A 50 -5.34 -6.14 4.11
CA ILE A 50 -5.87 -5.24 5.15
C ILE A 50 -5.52 -5.75 6.55
N GLU A 51 -5.66 -7.05 6.78
CA GLU A 51 -5.49 -7.65 8.10
C GLU A 51 -4.02 -7.75 8.51
N THR A 52 -3.14 -8.08 7.55
CA THR A 52 -1.73 -8.35 7.84
C THR A 52 -0.79 -7.19 7.45
N GLY A 53 -1.25 -6.25 6.62
CA GLY A 53 -0.43 -5.16 6.11
C GLY A 53 0.60 -5.58 5.05
N TRP A 54 0.57 -6.82 4.58
CA TRP A 54 1.52 -7.31 3.58
C TRP A 54 1.19 -6.80 2.19
N SER A 55 2.22 -6.66 1.35
CA SER A 55 2.04 -6.30 -0.05
C SER A 55 2.18 -7.53 -0.94
N ALA A 56 1.15 -7.83 -1.73
CA ALA A 56 1.13 -8.93 -2.68
C ALA A 56 1.73 -8.48 -4.02
N PHE A 57 2.92 -8.98 -4.31
CA PHE A 57 3.53 -8.87 -5.63
C PHE A 57 3.19 -10.12 -6.45
N LYS A 58 3.27 -9.99 -7.78
CA LYS A 58 2.92 -11.06 -8.74
C LYS A 58 3.46 -12.45 -8.39
N TRP A 59 4.68 -12.53 -7.83
CA TRP A 59 5.38 -13.78 -7.57
C TRP A 59 5.68 -14.06 -6.09
N ARG A 60 5.51 -13.05 -5.22
CA ARG A 60 5.91 -13.13 -3.81
C ARG A 60 5.20 -12.08 -2.97
N ASN A 61 5.00 -12.39 -1.69
CA ASN A 61 4.50 -11.41 -0.74
C ASN A 61 5.68 -10.67 -0.08
N SER A 62 5.50 -9.38 0.23
CA SER A 62 6.44 -8.56 0.99
C SER A 62 5.88 -8.23 2.36
N ILE A 63 6.77 -8.18 3.36
CA ILE A 63 6.50 -7.70 4.72
C ILE A 63 7.14 -6.31 4.83
N PRO A 64 6.38 -5.22 4.68
CA PRO A 64 6.95 -3.87 4.67
C PRO A 64 7.62 -3.51 6.00
N GLU A 65 7.09 -4.01 7.12
CA GLU A 65 7.64 -3.81 8.47
C GLU A 65 9.05 -4.40 8.65
N LEU A 66 9.33 -5.51 7.97
CA LEU A 66 10.62 -6.21 8.06
C LEU A 66 11.53 -5.88 6.88
N GLY A 67 11.03 -5.13 5.89
CA GLY A 67 11.73 -4.81 4.65
C GLY A 67 12.18 -6.03 3.84
N ARG A 68 11.46 -7.16 3.93
CA ARG A 68 11.83 -8.41 3.25
C ARG A 68 10.62 -9.16 2.70
N PHE A 69 10.89 -10.08 1.79
CA PHE A 69 9.88 -10.99 1.23
C PHE A 69 9.75 -12.27 2.06
N PHE A 70 8.59 -12.92 1.96
CA PHE A 70 8.32 -14.20 2.65
C PHE A 70 9.22 -15.33 2.16
N SER A 71 9.53 -15.33 0.87
CA SER A 71 10.25 -16.40 0.19
C SER A 71 11.35 -15.82 -0.69
N VAL A 72 12.34 -16.66 -0.98
CA VAL A 72 13.33 -16.40 -2.02
C VAL A 72 12.62 -16.31 -3.37
N ASP A 73 13.16 -15.48 -4.26
CA ASP A 73 12.60 -15.28 -5.59
C ASP A 73 12.61 -16.60 -6.39
N PRO A 74 11.45 -17.06 -6.92
CA PRO A 74 11.39 -18.32 -7.64
C PRO A 74 12.06 -18.26 -9.03
N LEU A 75 12.33 -17.05 -9.54
CA LEU A 75 13.05 -16.83 -10.80
C LEU A 75 14.54 -16.53 -10.57
N SER A 76 15.02 -16.59 -9.33
CA SER A 76 16.45 -16.44 -9.05
C SER A 76 17.20 -17.60 -9.72
N GLU A 77 18.17 -17.25 -10.55
CA GLU A 77 19.14 -18.22 -11.06
C GLU A 77 19.90 -18.83 -9.87
N LYS A 78 20.29 -20.09 -10.02
CA LYS A 78 20.88 -20.90 -8.96
C LYS A 78 22.40 -20.90 -9.04
#